data_AF-A0A532V0C9-F1
#
_entry.id   AF-A0A532V0C9-F1
#
_cell.length_a   1.000
_cell.length_b   1.000
_cell.length_c   1.000
_cell.angle_alpha   90.00
_cell.angle_beta   90.00
_cell.angle_gamma   90.00
#
_symmetry.space_group_name_H-M   'P 1'
#
loop_
_entity.id
_entity.type
_entity.pdbx_description
1 polymer ?
#
loop_
_entity_poly.entity_id
_entity_poly.type
_entity_poly.pdbx_seq_one_letter_code
_entity_poly.pdbx_strand_id
1 'polypeptide(L)' 'MERAYVDKESGKVACCWIADSRQQVTELFNKAGVAVDSIAQVDEALEGDFI' A
#
# COMPACT_ATOMS: atom_id res chain seq x y z
N MET A 1 -1.61 0.10 -9.50
CA MET A 1 -0.59 -0.32 -8.52
C MET A 1 0.63 0.50 -8.88
N GLU A 2 1.06 1.37 -8.00
CA GLU A 2 2.15 2.31 -8.31
C GLU A 2 3.51 1.70 -7.96
N ARG A 3 3.60 1.12 -6.75
CA ARG A 3 4.84 0.56 -6.21
C ARG A 3 4.56 -0.70 -5.41
N ALA A 4 5.53 -1.61 -5.40
CA ALA A 4 5.51 -2.80 -4.57
C ALA A 4 6.91 -3.03 -4.00
N TYR A 5 6.97 -3.34 -2.72
CA TYR A 5 8.18 -3.62 -1.97
C TYR A 5 8.08 -5.02 -1.38
N VAL A 6 9.17 -5.77 -1.48
CA VAL A 6 9.28 -7.10 -0.89
C VAL A 6 10.38 -7.04 0.16
N ASP A 7 9.99 -7.26 1.41
CA ASP A 7 10.93 -7.52 2.49
C ASP A 7 11.27 -9.01 2.48
N LYS A 8 12.48 -9.34 2.03
CA LYS A 8 12.95 -10.72 1.92
C LYS A 8 13.24 -11.36 3.28
N GLU A 9 13.51 -10.58 4.32
CA GLU A 9 13.83 -11.11 5.64
C GLU A 9 12.56 -11.55 6.37
N SER A 10 11.49 -10.73 6.29
CA SER A 10 10.20 -11.06 6.90
C SER A 10 9.23 -11.82 5.99
N GLY A 11 9.55 -11.93 4.69
CA GLY A 11 8.67 -12.52 3.68
C GLY A 11 7.42 -11.69 3.40
N LYS A 12 7.41 -10.42 3.80
CA LYS A 12 6.26 -9.52 3.65
C LYS A 12 6.32 -8.75 2.34
N VAL A 13 5.14 -8.47 1.79
CA VAL A 13 4.98 -7.63 0.62
C VAL A 13 4.14 -6.41 0.99
N ALA A 14 4.68 -5.23 0.74
CA ALA A 14 3.97 -3.97 0.89
C ALA A 14 3.67 -3.41 -0.51
N CYS A 15 2.41 -3.21 -0.81
CA CYS A 15 1.99 -2.68 -2.10
C CYS A 15 1.29 -1.34 -1.90
N CYS A 16 1.66 -0.35 -2.72
CA CYS A 16 1.19 1.03 -2.63
C CYS A 16 0.30 1.37 -3.83
N TRP A 17 -0.86 1.97 -3.53
CA TRP A 17 -1.77 2.52 -4.52
C TRP A 17 -2.11 3.95 -4.15
N ILE A 18 -2.25 4.79 -5.18
CA ILE A 18 -2.98 6.04 -5.07
C ILE A 18 -4.45 5.67 -5.26
N ALA A 19 -5.27 5.94 -4.24
CA ALA A 19 -6.69 5.67 -4.24
C ALA A 19 -7.39 6.74 -3.40
N ASP A 20 -8.62 7.09 -3.78
CA ASP A 20 -9.39 8.13 -3.08
C ASP A 20 -9.80 7.71 -1.66
N SER A 21 -9.82 6.39 -1.40
CA SER A 21 -10.19 5.86 -0.10
C SER A 21 -9.60 4.48 0.17
N ARG A 22 -9.51 4.16 1.47
CA ARG A 22 -9.17 2.82 1.95
C ARG A 22 -10.16 1.75 1.45
N GLN A 23 -11.45 2.08 1.30
CA GLN A 23 -12.43 1.10 0.80
C GLN A 23 -12.09 0.66 -0.62
N GLN A 24 -11.70 1.57 -1.49
CA GLN A 24 -11.36 1.26 -2.89
C GLN A 24 -10.19 0.27 -2.97
N VAL A 25 -9.16 0.45 -2.15
CA VAL A 25 -8.03 -0.48 -2.04
C VAL A 25 -8.48 -1.84 -1.49
N THR A 26 -9.32 -1.84 -0.46
CA THR A 26 -9.84 -3.07 0.15
C THR A 26 -10.65 -3.89 -0.85
N GLU A 27 -11.51 -3.25 -1.64
CA GLU A 27 -12.30 -3.91 -2.68
C GLU A 27 -11.44 -4.52 -3.78
N LEU A 28 -10.33 -3.86 -4.16
CA LEU A 28 -9.39 -4.39 -5.15
C LEU A 28 -8.78 -5.72 -4.66
N PHE A 29 -8.32 -5.77 -3.41
CA PHE A 29 -7.77 -7.00 -2.83
C PHE A 29 -8.80 -8.10 -2.66
N ASN A 30 -10.02 -7.75 -2.22
CA ASN A 30 -11.13 -8.69 -2.11
C ASN A 30 -11.49 -9.30 -3.47
N LYS A 31 -11.56 -8.48 -4.54
CA LYS A 31 -11.81 -8.95 -5.91
C LYS A 31 -10.69 -9.85 -6.44
N ALA A 32 -9.45 -9.58 -6.05
CA ALA A 32 -8.31 -10.40 -6.40
C ALA A 32 -8.22 -11.71 -5.59
N GLY A 33 -9.03 -11.87 -4.54
CA GLY A 33 -8.98 -13.04 -3.65
C GLY A 33 -7.68 -13.10 -2.84
N VAL A 34 -7.02 -11.96 -2.62
CA VAL A 34 -5.75 -11.87 -1.90
C VAL A 34 -6.01 -11.43 -0.46
N ALA A 35 -5.54 -12.23 0.50
CA ALA A 35 -5.59 -11.85 1.91
C ALA A 35 -4.59 -10.73 2.20
N VAL A 36 -5.02 -9.72 2.95
CA VAL A 36 -4.20 -8.57 3.34
C VAL A 36 -4.19 -8.47 4.86
N ASP A 37 -2.99 -8.44 5.46
CA ASP A 37 -2.85 -8.31 6.91
C ASP A 37 -3.30 -6.95 7.43
N SER A 38 -2.93 -5.87 6.72
CA SER A 38 -3.23 -4.51 7.12
C SER A 38 -3.24 -3.54 5.94
N ILE A 39 -4.09 -2.52 6.00
CA ILE A 39 -4.12 -1.38 5.07
C ILE A 39 -4.01 -0.11 5.89
N ALA A 40 -3.03 0.73 5.57
CA ALA A 40 -2.81 2.03 6.20
C ALA A 40 -2.74 3.11 5.13
N GLN A 41 -3.29 4.28 5.43
CA GLN A 41 -3.03 5.47 4.63
C GLN A 41 -1.62 5.96 4.97
N VAL A 42 -0.85 6.29 3.95
CA VAL A 42 0.48 6.87 4.10
C VAL A 42 0.45 8.23 3.41
N ASP A 43 0.85 9.27 4.13
CA ASP A 43 1.11 10.57 3.53
C ASP A 43 2.57 10.52 3.02
N GLU A 44 2.76 10.60 1.70
CA GLU A 44 4.11 10.75 1.16
C GLU A 44 4.62 12.15 1.50
N ALA A 45 5.63 12.21 2.38
CA ALA A 45 6.47 13.40 2.44
C ALA A 45 7.22 13.48 1.10
N LEU A 46 6.73 14.35 0.21
CA LEU A 46 7.47 14.72 -0.99
C LEU A 46 8.81 15.30 -0.51
N GLU A 47 9.92 14.78 -0.99
CA GLU A 47 11.25 15.32 -0.71
C GLU A 47 11.26 16.83 -1.02
N GLY A 48 11.20 17.65 0.03
CA GLY A 48 10.94 19.08 -0.04
C GLY A 48 10.60 19.72 1.31
N ASP A 49 10.09 18.94 2.27
CA ASP A 49 9.74 19.40 3.63
C ASP A 49 10.86 19.23 4.68
N PHE A 50 12.12 19.06 4.23
CA PHE A 50 13.30 19.17 5.09
C PHE A 50 13.91 20.56 4.92
N ILE A 51 13.29 21.57 5.52
CA ILE A 51 13.89 22.92 5.69
C ILE A 51 14.35 23.08 7.14
#